data_AF-A0A7S8J0N3-F1
#
_entry.id   AF-A0A7S8J0N3-F1
#
_cell.length_a   1.000
_cell.length_b   1.000
_cell.length_c   1.000
_cell.angle_alpha   90.00
_cell.angle_beta   90.00
_cell.angle_gamma   90.00
#
_symmetry.space_group_name_H-M   'P 1'
#
loop_
_entity.id
_entity.type
_entity.pdbx_description
1 polymer ?
#
loop_
_entity_poly.entity_id
_entity_poly.type
_entity_poly.pdbx_seq_one_letter_code
_entity_poly.pdbx_strand_id
1 'polypeptide(L)' 'MARRQKPTTTATNSRSMNDVAPPSLPQPDRQNTNGRHGTIAARAHALYEERGYRHGYDLQDWFDAEREMLTQAPLS' A
#
# COMPACT_ATOMS: atom_id res chain seq x y z
N MET A 1 18.53 -54.02 -0.21
CA MET A 1 18.61 -52.55 -0.02
C MET A 1 17.37 -52.10 0.73
N ALA A 2 17.52 -51.51 1.92
CA ALA A 2 16.40 -51.10 2.77
C ALA A 2 16.10 -49.60 2.58
N ARG A 3 14.83 -49.24 2.31
CA ARG A 3 14.32 -47.88 2.48
C ARG A 3 12.98 -47.92 3.20
N ARG A 4 12.96 -47.34 4.41
CA ARG A 4 11.77 -47.05 5.20
C ARG A 4 11.05 -45.86 4.56
N GLN A 5 9.77 -46.01 4.27
CA GLN A 5 8.81 -44.91 4.30
C GLN A 5 7.55 -45.42 5.01
N LYS A 6 7.17 -44.70 6.06
CA LYS A 6 5.94 -44.79 6.84
C LYS A 6 5.48 -43.32 6.98
N PRO A 7 4.19 -42.99 7.19
CA PRO A 7 2.97 -43.77 6.96
C PRO A 7 1.76 -42.90 6.48
N THR A 8 0.62 -43.56 6.31
CA THR A 8 -0.75 -43.03 6.51
C THR A 8 -1.25 -41.89 5.59
N THR A 9 -1.80 -42.26 4.44
CA THR A 9 -2.83 -41.46 3.76
C THR A 9 -4.14 -41.58 4.56
N THR A 10 -4.34 -40.69 5.53
CA THR A 10 -5.64 -40.50 6.17
C THR A 10 -6.58 -39.82 5.17
N ALA A 11 -7.77 -40.41 5.05
CA ALA A 11 -8.85 -40.04 4.15
C ALA A 11 -9.10 -38.53 4.03
N THR A 12 -9.02 -38.05 2.79
CA THR A 12 -9.55 -36.78 2.32
C THR A 12 -11.08 -36.81 2.40
N ASN A 13 -11.66 -36.28 3.49
CA ASN A 13 -13.00 -35.70 3.43
C ASN A 13 -13.24 -34.77 4.63
N SER A 14 -13.01 -33.48 4.45
CA SER A 14 -13.74 -32.45 5.19
C SER A 14 -13.92 -31.22 4.31
N ARG A 15 -15.00 -31.27 3.54
CA ARG A 15 -15.66 -30.10 3.00
C ARG A 15 -16.42 -29.44 4.15
N SER A 16 -16.01 -28.26 4.59
CA SER A 16 -16.94 -27.32 5.21
C SER A 16 -16.38 -25.91 5.26
N MET A 17 -17.00 -25.10 4.40
CA MET A 17 -17.47 -23.74 4.66
C MET A 17 -16.49 -22.79 5.33
N ASN A 18 -15.87 -21.94 4.51
CA ASN A 18 -15.71 -20.50 4.78
C ASN A 18 -15.39 -19.74 3.48
N ASP A 19 -16.16 -19.99 2.42
CA ASP A 19 -16.33 -19.07 1.29
C ASP A 19 -17.21 -17.88 1.72
N VAL A 20 -16.77 -17.14 2.74
CA VAL A 20 -17.25 -15.77 2.95
C VAL A 20 -16.08 -14.88 2.61
N ALA A 21 -16.00 -14.54 1.32
CA ALA A 21 -15.24 -13.36 0.91
C ALA A 21 -15.65 -12.23 1.87
N PRO A 22 -14.69 -11.56 2.55
CA PRO A 22 -15.03 -10.45 3.41
C PRO A 22 -15.86 -9.45 2.59
N PRO A 23 -16.90 -8.83 3.17
CA PRO A 23 -17.69 -7.85 2.45
C PRO A 23 -16.71 -6.85 1.85
N SER A 24 -16.68 -6.77 0.53
CA SER A 24 -15.96 -5.74 -0.20
C SER A 24 -16.55 -4.41 0.24
N LEU A 25 -16.05 -3.89 1.36
CA LEU A 25 -16.20 -2.49 1.74
C LEU A 25 -15.90 -1.69 0.48
N PRO A 26 -16.69 -0.66 0.14
CA PRO A 26 -16.34 0.23 -0.95
C PRO A 26 -14.92 0.71 -0.68
N GLN A 27 -13.96 0.14 -1.42
CA GLN A 27 -12.58 0.57 -1.32
C GLN A 27 -12.62 2.02 -1.76
N PRO A 28 -12.22 2.98 -0.89
CA PRO A 28 -12.19 4.37 -1.28
C PRO A 28 -11.40 4.43 -2.57
N ASP A 29 -12.02 5.01 -3.60
CA ASP A 29 -11.58 5.00 -4.98
C ASP A 29 -10.03 5.06 -5.04
N ARG A 30 -9.43 3.87 -5.20
CA ARG A 30 -7.96 3.72 -5.04
C ARG A 30 -7.24 4.48 -6.16
N GLN A 31 -7.96 4.82 -7.22
CA GLN A 31 -7.47 5.56 -8.37
C GLN A 31 -7.32 7.05 -8.04
N ASN A 32 -8.27 7.65 -7.32
CA ASN A 32 -8.19 9.04 -6.86
C ASN A 32 -7.04 9.25 -5.83
N THR A 33 -6.84 8.30 -4.92
CA THR A 33 -5.72 8.36 -3.96
C THR A 33 -4.36 8.15 -4.62
N ASN A 34 -4.26 7.25 -5.59
CA ASN A 34 -3.01 7.01 -6.33
C ASN A 34 -2.55 8.24 -7.12
N GLY A 35 -3.47 8.97 -7.76
CA GLY A 35 -3.14 10.20 -8.50
C GLY A 35 -2.58 11.29 -7.57
N ARG A 36 -3.25 11.50 -6.43
CA ARG A 36 -2.84 12.50 -5.42
C ARG A 36 -1.51 12.14 -4.76
N HIS A 37 -1.33 10.88 -4.36
CA HIS A 37 -0.07 10.42 -3.79
C HIS A 37 1.09 10.55 -4.78
N GLY A 38 0.84 10.33 -6.08
CA GLY A 38 1.85 10.56 -7.12
C GLY A 38 2.31 12.02 -7.20
N THR A 39 1.38 12.98 -7.13
CA THR A 39 1.71 14.41 -7.14
C THR A 39 2.45 14.84 -5.87
N ILE A 40 2.00 14.35 -4.70
CA ILE A 40 2.67 14.59 -3.42
C ILE A 40 4.10 14.03 -3.45
N ALA A 41 4.28 12.79 -3.90
CA ALA A 41 5.60 12.16 -4.00
C ALA A 41 6.55 12.93 -4.92
N ALA A 42 6.05 13.35 -6.10
CA ALA A 42 6.84 14.15 -7.02
C ALA A 42 7.27 15.49 -6.39
N ARG A 43 6.37 16.14 -5.65
CA ARG A 43 6.68 17.41 -4.99
C ARG A 43 7.62 17.24 -3.80
N ALA A 44 7.46 16.20 -2.99
CA ALA A 44 8.37 15.85 -1.90
C ALA A 44 9.79 15.58 -2.42
N HIS A 45 9.91 14.88 -3.56
CA HIS A 45 11.19 14.67 -4.21
C HIS A 45 11.85 15.98 -4.67
N ALA A 46 11.07 16.89 -5.26
CA ALA A 46 11.60 18.20 -5.65
C ALA A 46 12.12 19.00 -4.44
N LEU A 47 11.42 18.96 -3.29
CA LEU A 47 11.89 19.59 -2.04
C LEU A 47 13.21 18.97 -1.54
N TYR A 48 13.34 17.65 -1.65
CA TYR A 48 14.57 16.93 -1.32
C TYR A 48 15.75 17.34 -2.24
N GLU A 49 15.50 17.50 -3.55
CA GLU A 49 16.48 18.00 -4.52
C GLU A 49 16.88 19.45 -4.24
N GLU A 50 15.92 20.35 -3.98
CA GLU A 50 16.14 21.76 -3.66
C GLU A 50 17.01 21.94 -2.40
N ARG A 51 16.90 21.03 -1.43
CA ARG A 51 17.74 20.99 -0.22
C ARG A 51 19.13 20.38 -0.44
N GLY A 52 19.43 19.89 -1.65
CA GLY A 52 20.68 19.25 -2.00
C GLY A 52 20.78 17.81 -1.51
N TYR A 53 19.70 17.04 -1.61
CA TYR A 53 19.66 15.61 -1.29
C TYR A 53 20.01 15.31 0.18
N ARG A 54 19.62 16.20 1.10
CA ARG A 54 19.89 16.03 2.52
C ARG A 54 18.91 15.02 3.12
N HIS A 55 19.43 13.88 3.55
CA HIS A 55 18.65 12.85 4.24
C HIS A 55 18.10 13.34 5.60
N GLY A 56 17.02 12.69 6.05
CA GLY A 56 16.40 12.93 7.36
C GLY A 56 15.24 13.94 7.33
N TYR A 57 14.90 14.44 6.14
CA TYR A 57 13.76 15.34 5.91
C TYR A 57 12.63 14.67 5.14
N ASP A 58 12.75 13.38 4.82
CA ASP A 58 11.84 12.64 3.95
C ASP A 58 10.36 12.79 4.36
N LEU A 59 10.06 12.69 5.66
CA LEU A 59 8.71 12.90 6.20
C LEU A 59 8.27 14.36 6.16
N GLN A 60 9.20 15.29 6.41
CA GLN A 60 8.91 16.72 6.41
C GLN A 60 8.61 17.20 4.98
N ASP A 61 9.44 16.79 4.01
CA ASP A 61 9.25 17.10 2.60
C ASP A 61 7.95 16.46 2.06
N TRP A 62 7.58 15.27 2.56
CA TRP A 62 6.26 14.69 2.29
C TRP A 62 5.11 15.54 2.84
N PHE A 63 5.16 15.93 4.12
CA PHE A 63 4.09 16.76 4.72
C PHE A 63 3.99 18.15 4.10
N ASP A 64 5.12 18.76 3.75
CA ASP A 64 5.13 20.06 3.07
C ASP A 64 4.53 19.93 1.66
N ALA A 65 4.86 18.86 0.92
CA ALA A 65 4.21 18.54 -0.34
C ALA A 65 2.70 18.30 -0.19
N GLU A 66 2.25 17.57 0.83
CA GLU A 66 0.82 17.39 1.12
C GLU A 66 0.12 18.71 1.39
N ARG A 67 0.72 19.58 2.21
CA ARG A 67 0.17 20.91 2.51
C ARG A 67 0.05 21.77 1.27
N GLU A 68 1.07 21.80 0.41
CA GLU A 68 1.01 22.53 -0.86
C GLU A 68 -0.14 22.01 -1.74
N MET A 69 -0.26 20.69 -1.91
CA MET A 69 -1.31 20.09 -2.74
C MET A 69 -2.73 20.30 -2.19
N LEU A 70 -2.89 20.31 -0.87
CA LEU A 70 -4.17 20.61 -0.21
C LEU A 70 -4.53 22.11 -0.30
N THR A 71 -3.53 22.99 -0.28
CA THR A 71 -3.74 24.45 -0.38
C THR A 71 -4.00 24.90 -1.82
N GLN A 72 -3.47 24.17 -2.81
CA GLN A 72 -3.74 24.41 -4.22
C GLN A 72 -5.08 23.84 -4.71
N ALA A 73 -5.83 23.11 -3.87
CA ALA A 73 -7.21 22.78 -4.16
C ALA A 73 -8.03 24.09 -4.18
N PRO A 74 -8.61 24.50 -5.32
CA PRO A 74 -9.42 25.71 -5.37
C PRO A 74 -10.60 25.53 -4.39
N LEU A 75 -10.84 26.56 -3.58
CA LEU A 75 -12.09 26.75 -2.84
C LEU A 75 -13.22 26.59 -3.87
N SER A 76 -13.88 25.43 -3.86
CA SER A 76 -14.97 25.11 -4.78
C SER A 76 -16.32 25.49 -4.20
#